data_AF-A0A2J6MU41-F1
#
_entry.id   AF-A0A2J6MU41-F1
#
_cell.length_a   1.000
_cell.length_b   1.000
_cell.length_c   1.000
_cell.angle_alpha   90.00
_cell.angle_beta   90.00
_cell.angle_gamma   90.00
#
_symmetry.space_group_name_H-M   'P 1'
#
loop_
_entity.id
_entity.type
_entity.pdbx_description
1 polymer ?
#
loop_
_entity_poly.entity_id
_entity_poly.type
_entity_poly.pdbx_seq_one_letter_code
_entity_poly.pdbx_strand_id
1 'polypeptide(L)'
;MIDYQQEFASFLEFVAEVAVHIRNNTPAYDASAEHRPHASEDIRWLAEALHNFEVLGAAIAAGDAREIVFVCAGYIHTYEGFRTPPAGDAAAKAGHDAFARNGGVELLEHGLGLLKSIRQKAHTAIEENPGATQHGAPVMVRRSHGHG
;
A
#
# COMPACT_ATOMS: atom_id res chain seq x y z
N MET A 1 20.43 10.51 -5.10
CA MET A 1 19.04 10.47 -4.61
C MET A 1 18.22 9.90 -5.74
N ILE A 2 17.43 8.85 -5.47
CA ILE A 2 16.63 8.18 -6.49
C ILE A 2 15.45 9.08 -6.82
N ASP A 3 15.21 9.34 -8.11
CA ASP A 3 14.06 10.13 -8.54
C ASP A 3 12.80 9.25 -8.58
N TYR A 4 11.87 9.57 -7.68
CA TYR A 4 10.57 8.91 -7.53
C TYR A 4 9.40 9.83 -7.90
N GLN A 5 9.64 10.98 -8.57
CA GLN A 5 8.59 11.98 -8.76
C GLN A 5 7.34 11.42 -9.45
N GLN A 6 7.53 10.60 -10.49
CA GLN A 6 6.41 9.98 -11.21
C GLN A 6 5.70 8.94 -10.35
N GLU A 7 6.44 8.08 -9.65
CA GLU A 7 5.85 7.06 -8.76
C GLU A 7 5.08 7.72 -7.62
N PHE A 8 5.58 8.81 -7.05
CA PHE A 8 4.87 9.54 -6.00
C PHE A 8 3.59 10.19 -6.51
N ALA A 9 3.61 10.78 -7.71
CA ALA A 9 2.40 11.34 -8.32
C ALA A 9 1.32 10.26 -8.50
N SER A 10 1.68 9.14 -9.13
CA SER A 10 0.74 8.03 -9.34
C SER A 10 0.33 7.33 -8.04
N PHE A 11 1.22 7.30 -7.03
CA PHE A 11 0.89 6.77 -5.71
C PHE A 11 -0.14 7.62 -4.99
N LEU A 12 -0.06 8.96 -5.12
CA LEU A 12 -1.08 9.85 -4.58
C LEU A 12 -2.43 9.65 -5.28
N GLU A 13 -2.44 9.46 -6.60
CA GLU A 13 -3.66 9.12 -7.36
C GLU A 13 -4.26 7.81 -6.88
N PHE A 14 -3.45 6.75 -6.75
CA PHE A 14 -3.88 5.46 -6.22
C PHE A 14 -4.49 5.57 -4.82
N VAL A 15 -3.79 6.23 -3.89
CA VAL A 15 -4.28 6.42 -2.51
C VAL A 15 -5.58 7.21 -2.50
N ALA A 16 -5.69 8.26 -3.32
CA ALA A 16 -6.92 9.06 -3.42
C ALA A 16 -8.09 8.24 -3.95
N GLU A 17 -7.87 7.39 -4.96
CA GLU A 17 -8.90 6.52 -5.52
C GLU A 17 -9.38 5.48 -4.50
N VAL A 18 -8.47 4.80 -3.81
CA VAL A 18 -8.83 3.87 -2.73
C VAL A 18 -9.58 4.61 -1.60
N ALA A 19 -9.17 5.83 -1.25
CA ALA A 19 -9.86 6.64 -0.24
C ALA A 19 -11.28 7.03 -0.67
N VAL A 20 -11.52 7.31 -1.95
CA VAL A 20 -12.87 7.52 -2.50
C VAL A 20 -13.74 6.28 -2.29
N HIS A 21 -13.21 5.09 -2.52
CA HIS A 21 -13.94 3.85 -2.30
C HIS A 21 -14.23 3.58 -0.82
N ILE A 22 -13.28 3.84 0.08
CA ILE A 22 -13.52 3.78 1.53
C ILE A 22 -14.64 4.74 1.93
N ARG A 23 -14.58 5.99 1.44
CA ARG A 23 -15.61 7.01 1.69
C ARG A 23 -16.99 6.56 1.21
N ASN A 24 -17.08 6.02 -0.01
CA ASN A 24 -18.34 5.57 -0.60
C ASN A 24 -18.96 4.37 0.14
N ASN A 25 -18.16 3.60 0.88
CA ASN A 25 -18.66 2.50 1.72
C ASN A 25 -18.92 2.92 3.18
N THR A 26 -18.66 4.17 3.55
CA THR A 26 -18.83 4.66 4.91
C THR A 26 -20.18 5.37 5.09
N PRO A 27 -21.09 4.87 5.94
CA PRO A 27 -22.45 5.43 6.09
C PRO A 27 -22.51 6.93 6.44
N ALA A 28 -21.52 7.42 7.18
CA ALA A 28 -21.43 8.84 7.54
C ALA A 28 -21.24 9.78 6.32
N TYR A 29 -20.73 9.27 5.20
CA TYR A 29 -20.51 10.03 3.97
C TYR A 29 -21.50 9.67 2.86
N ASP A 30 -22.03 8.46 2.89
CA ASP A 30 -23.02 7.97 1.92
C ASP A 30 -24.06 7.11 2.66
N ALA A 31 -25.26 7.66 2.87
CA ALA A 31 -26.35 6.97 3.56
C ALA A 31 -26.79 5.67 2.86
N SER A 32 -26.51 5.52 1.56
CA SER A 32 -26.79 4.27 0.85
C SER A 32 -25.86 3.13 1.28
N ALA A 33 -24.69 3.45 1.85
CA ALA A 33 -23.72 2.46 2.30
C ALA A 33 -24.21 1.61 3.47
N GLU A 34 -25.14 2.11 4.30
CA GLU A 34 -25.76 1.34 5.39
C GLU A 34 -26.52 0.09 4.89
N HIS A 35 -26.98 0.15 3.64
CA HIS A 35 -27.72 -0.92 2.99
C HIS A 35 -26.86 -1.69 1.97
N ARG A 36 -25.60 -1.31 1.77
CA ARG A 36 -24.72 -2.01 0.84
C ARG A 36 -24.18 -3.27 1.50
N PRO A 37 -24.38 -4.45 0.89
CA PRO A 37 -23.77 -5.67 1.39
C PRO A 37 -22.25 -5.51 1.32
N HIS A 38 -21.54 -6.03 2.33
CA HIS A 38 -20.07 -6.01 2.44
C HIS A 38 -19.41 -4.65 2.67
N ALA A 39 -20.13 -3.54 2.83
CA ALA A 39 -19.52 -2.21 2.98
C ALA A 39 -18.43 -2.14 4.07
N SER A 40 -18.67 -2.73 5.25
CA SER A 40 -17.69 -2.76 6.34
C SER A 40 -16.47 -3.66 6.03
N GLU A 41 -16.69 -4.74 5.29
CA GLU A 41 -15.61 -5.64 4.85
C GLU A 41 -14.76 -4.98 3.78
N ASP A 42 -15.39 -4.29 2.83
CA ASP A 42 -14.72 -3.52 1.78
C ASP A 42 -13.86 -2.40 2.38
N ILE A 43 -14.40 -1.62 3.32
CA ILE A 43 -13.63 -0.61 4.05
C ILE A 43 -12.39 -1.25 4.67
N ARG A 44 -12.55 -2.38 5.37
CA ARG A 44 -11.44 -3.05 6.06
C ARG A 44 -10.34 -3.43 5.07
N TRP A 45 -10.67 -4.10 3.97
CA TRP A 45 -9.65 -4.59 3.04
C TRP A 45 -9.04 -3.51 2.16
N LEU A 46 -9.81 -2.49 1.79
CA LEU A 46 -9.27 -1.31 1.11
C LEU A 46 -8.33 -0.52 2.04
N ALA A 47 -8.68 -0.39 3.33
CA ALA A 47 -7.78 0.23 4.31
C ALA A 47 -6.54 -0.62 4.57
N GLU A 48 -6.67 -1.94 4.63
CA GLU A 48 -5.54 -2.88 4.74
C GLU A 48 -4.58 -2.75 3.55
N ALA A 49 -5.12 -2.52 2.34
CA ALA A 49 -4.28 -2.31 1.16
C ALA A 49 -3.42 -1.04 1.25
N LEU A 50 -3.84 -0.04 2.03
CA LEU A 50 -3.08 1.19 2.30
C LEU A 50 -2.24 1.10 3.59
N HIS A 51 -2.49 0.10 4.42
CA HIS A 51 -1.92 -0.01 5.75
C HIS A 51 -0.40 -0.13 5.68
N ASN A 52 0.30 0.64 6.53
CA ASN A 52 1.76 0.74 6.64
C ASN A 52 2.50 1.49 5.51
N PHE A 53 1.82 2.19 4.60
CA PHE A 53 2.51 2.99 3.57
C PHE A 53 3.42 4.07 4.17
N GLU A 54 3.19 4.45 5.43
CA GLU A 54 4.12 5.24 6.25
C GLU A 54 5.55 4.67 6.30
N VAL A 55 5.71 3.34 6.34
CA VAL A 55 7.02 2.68 6.41
C VAL A 55 7.75 2.83 5.08
N LEU A 56 7.02 2.67 3.96
CA LEU A 56 7.57 2.92 2.63
C LEU A 56 7.98 4.40 2.47
N GLY A 57 7.12 5.32 2.91
CA GLY A 57 7.42 6.76 2.88
C GLY A 57 8.66 7.12 3.71
N ALA A 58 8.81 6.54 4.90
CA ALA A 58 9.98 6.73 5.75
C ALA A 58 11.26 6.18 5.10
N ALA A 59 11.19 5.00 4.49
CA ALA A 59 12.32 4.40 3.77
C ALA A 59 12.77 5.26 2.57
N ILE A 60 11.82 5.79 1.78
CA ILE A 60 12.13 6.69 0.67
C ILE A 60 12.74 8.00 1.17
N ALA A 61 12.18 8.60 2.23
CA ALA A 61 12.72 9.84 2.80
C ALA A 61 14.14 9.67 3.35
N ALA A 62 14.46 8.50 3.93
CA ALA A 62 15.80 8.17 4.40
C ALA A 62 16.76 7.80 3.25
N GLY A 63 16.26 7.58 2.03
CA GLY A 63 17.05 7.08 0.92
C GLY A 63 17.54 5.63 1.13
N ASP A 64 16.89 4.86 1.99
CA ASP A 64 17.29 3.48 2.30
C ASP A 64 16.74 2.53 1.23
N ALA A 65 17.49 2.36 0.15
CA ALA A 65 17.11 1.49 -0.95
C ALA A 65 16.85 0.03 -0.53
N ARG A 66 17.53 -0.48 0.51
CA ARG A 66 17.32 -1.86 0.98
C ARG A 66 15.98 -1.99 1.69
N GLU A 67 15.66 -1.04 2.55
CA GLU A 67 14.37 -0.99 3.24
C GLU A 67 13.22 -0.80 2.24
N ILE A 68 13.38 0.07 1.23
CA ILE A 68 12.39 0.25 0.16
C ILE A 68 12.11 -1.09 -0.55
N VAL A 69 13.16 -1.84 -0.92
CA VAL A 69 13.02 -3.16 -1.55
C VAL A 69 12.25 -4.13 -0.65
N PHE A 70 12.62 -4.19 0.63
CA PHE A 70 11.99 -5.09 1.60
C PHE A 70 10.50 -4.78 1.79
N VAL A 71 10.17 -3.51 2.03
CA VAL A 71 8.81 -3.04 2.25
C VAL A 71 7.94 -3.28 1.01
N CYS A 72 8.42 -2.89 -0.18
CA CYS A 72 7.69 -3.14 -1.43
C CYS A 72 7.47 -4.63 -1.69
N ALA A 73 8.43 -5.51 -1.36
CA ALA A 73 8.25 -6.95 -1.52
C ALA A 73 7.10 -7.50 -0.66
N GLY A 74 6.94 -6.99 0.57
CA GLY A 74 5.81 -7.31 1.43
C GLY A 74 4.47 -6.93 0.82
N TYR A 75 4.33 -5.69 0.32
CA TYR A 75 3.09 -5.26 -0.34
C TYR A 75 2.80 -6.01 -1.63
N ILE A 76 3.82 -6.23 -2.46
CA ILE A 76 3.67 -7.00 -3.70
C ILE A 76 3.13 -8.39 -3.37
N HIS A 77 3.65 -9.04 -2.32
CA HIS A 77 3.14 -10.34 -1.89
C HIS A 77 1.65 -10.28 -1.50
N THR A 78 1.24 -9.29 -0.71
CA THR A 78 -0.17 -9.10 -0.32
C THR A 78 -1.05 -8.83 -1.53
N TYR A 79 -0.65 -7.94 -2.44
CA TYR A 79 -1.43 -7.54 -3.61
C TYR A 79 -1.53 -8.68 -4.62
N GLU A 80 -0.48 -9.47 -4.79
CA GLU A 80 -0.51 -10.71 -5.59
C GLU A 80 -1.48 -11.74 -4.98
N GLY A 81 -1.53 -11.84 -3.65
CA GLY A 81 -2.50 -12.65 -2.92
C GLY A 81 -3.94 -12.20 -3.19
N PHE A 82 -4.21 -10.88 -3.17
CA PHE A 82 -5.51 -10.35 -3.56
C PHE A 82 -5.81 -10.57 -5.04
N ARG A 83 -4.81 -10.51 -5.91
CA ARG A 83 -5.02 -10.69 -7.35
C ARG A 83 -5.45 -12.11 -7.68
N THR A 84 -4.74 -13.08 -7.13
CA THR A 84 -4.99 -14.51 -7.34
C THR A 84 -5.04 -15.22 -5.99
N PRO A 85 -6.19 -15.17 -5.29
CA PRO A 85 -6.33 -15.75 -3.97
C PRO A 85 -5.99 -17.24 -3.95
N PRO A 86 -5.07 -17.68 -3.08
CA PRO A 86 -4.84 -19.10 -2.86
C PRO A 86 -6.13 -19.80 -2.40
N ALA A 87 -6.31 -21.04 -2.83
CA ALA A 87 -7.46 -21.83 -2.40
C ALA A 87 -7.45 -22.01 -0.87
N GLY A 88 -8.58 -21.66 -0.22
CA GLY A 88 -8.72 -21.73 1.23
C GLY A 88 -8.22 -20.50 2.00
N ASP A 89 -7.62 -19.50 1.32
CA ASP A 89 -7.24 -18.24 1.94
C ASP A 89 -8.41 -17.25 1.91
N ALA A 90 -9.20 -17.26 2.99
CA ALA A 90 -10.36 -16.39 3.13
C ALA A 90 -9.97 -14.90 3.20
N ALA A 91 -8.79 -14.58 3.74
CA ALA A 91 -8.32 -13.21 3.83
C ALA A 91 -7.95 -12.65 2.45
N ALA A 92 -7.14 -13.40 1.70
CA ALA A 92 -6.78 -13.05 0.34
C ALA A 92 -8.02 -12.92 -0.56
N LYS A 93 -8.98 -13.84 -0.41
CA LYS A 93 -10.25 -13.79 -1.15
C LYS A 93 -11.06 -12.56 -0.79
N ALA A 94 -11.17 -12.21 0.48
CA ALA A 94 -11.95 -11.04 0.88
C ALA A 94 -11.30 -9.73 0.39
N GLY A 95 -9.97 -9.65 0.36
CA GLY A 95 -9.24 -8.56 -0.30
C GLY A 95 -9.52 -8.48 -1.81
N HIS A 96 -9.46 -9.62 -2.51
CA HIS A 96 -9.84 -9.71 -3.93
C HIS A 96 -11.25 -9.16 -4.19
N ASP A 97 -12.22 -9.68 -3.43
CA ASP A 97 -13.62 -9.36 -3.57
C ASP A 97 -13.88 -7.86 -3.30
N ALA A 98 -13.17 -7.26 -2.33
CA ALA A 98 -13.26 -5.84 -2.01
C ALA A 98 -12.79 -4.97 -3.18
N PHE A 99 -11.64 -5.27 -3.78
CA PHE A 99 -11.16 -4.57 -4.98
C PHE A 99 -12.09 -4.77 -6.16
N ALA A 100 -12.56 -6.01 -6.41
CA ALA A 100 -13.49 -6.32 -7.50
C ALA A 100 -14.78 -5.48 -7.43
N ARG A 101 -15.27 -5.16 -6.22
CA ARG A 101 -16.44 -4.30 -6.01
C ARG A 101 -16.15 -2.79 -6.09
N ASN A 102 -14.91 -2.36 -5.87
CA ASN A 102 -14.59 -0.96 -5.55
C ASN A 102 -13.40 -0.41 -6.35
N GLY A 103 -13.46 -0.49 -7.68
CA GLY A 103 -12.38 -0.03 -8.57
C GLY A 103 -11.85 -1.15 -9.48
N GLY A 104 -12.28 -2.38 -9.22
CA GLY A 104 -11.97 -3.53 -10.05
C GLY A 104 -10.54 -4.03 -9.88
N VAL A 105 -10.20 -5.02 -10.70
CA VAL A 105 -8.84 -5.58 -10.77
C VAL A 105 -7.84 -4.54 -11.27
N GLU A 106 -8.28 -3.54 -12.02
CA GLU A 106 -7.45 -2.47 -12.57
C GLU A 106 -6.81 -1.60 -11.48
N LEU A 107 -7.57 -1.23 -10.44
CA LEU A 107 -7.05 -0.47 -9.31
C LEU A 107 -5.98 -1.26 -8.53
N LEU A 108 -6.21 -2.57 -8.33
CA LEU A 108 -5.24 -3.46 -7.70
C LEU A 108 -3.96 -3.59 -8.55
N GLU A 109 -4.09 -3.76 -9.86
CA GLU A 109 -2.97 -3.84 -10.80
C GLU A 109 -2.19 -2.53 -10.87
N HIS A 110 -2.86 -1.38 -10.77
CA HIS A 110 -2.22 -0.08 -10.70
C HIS A 110 -1.30 0.00 -9.47
N GLY A 111 -1.83 -0.29 -8.28
CA GLY A 111 -1.03 -0.29 -7.05
C GLY A 111 0.13 -1.29 -7.10
N LEU A 112 -0.11 -2.49 -7.65
CA LEU A 112 0.92 -3.51 -7.85
C LEU A 112 2.04 -3.04 -8.80
N GLY A 113 1.67 -2.37 -9.89
CA GLY A 113 2.60 -1.78 -10.85
C GLY A 113 3.48 -0.70 -10.22
N LEU A 114 2.91 0.17 -9.39
CA LEU A 114 3.64 1.21 -8.68
C LEU A 114 4.68 0.62 -7.71
N LEU A 115 4.27 -0.35 -6.89
CA LEU A 115 5.16 -1.02 -5.95
C LEU A 115 6.31 -1.73 -6.67
N LYS A 116 6.03 -2.37 -7.81
CA LYS A 116 7.05 -2.99 -8.68
C LYS A 116 8.01 -1.94 -9.24
N SER A 117 7.52 -0.79 -9.70
CA SER A 117 8.37 0.30 -10.22
C SER A 117 9.30 0.87 -9.14
N ILE A 118 8.74 1.22 -7.97
CA ILE A 118 9.51 1.76 -6.83
C ILE A 118 10.58 0.77 -6.40
N ARG A 119 10.22 -0.52 -6.28
CA ARG A 119 11.15 -1.59 -5.93
C ARG A 119 12.27 -1.74 -6.97
N GLN A 120 11.94 -1.68 -8.26
CA GLN A 120 12.92 -1.81 -9.33
C GLN A 120 13.94 -0.66 -9.28
N LYS A 121 13.48 0.58 -9.12
CA LYS A 121 14.36 1.75 -8.96
C LYS A 121 15.29 1.61 -7.75
N ALA A 122 14.77 1.12 -6.63
CA ALA A 122 15.58 0.86 -5.44
C ALA A 122 16.63 -0.24 -5.67
N HIS A 123 16.27 -1.32 -6.37
CA HIS A 123 17.22 -2.38 -6.76
C HIS A 123 18.36 -1.82 -7.64
N THR A 124 18.03 -1.06 -8.68
CA THR A 124 19.03 -0.45 -9.56
C THR A 124 19.99 0.45 -8.78
N ALA A 125 19.48 1.24 -7.83
CA ALA A 125 20.33 2.08 -6.98
C ALA A 125 21.30 1.29 -6.07
N ILE A 126 20.91 0.09 -5.63
CA ILE A 126 21.79 -0.81 -4.87
C ILE A 126 22.91 -1.36 -5.76
N GLU A 127 22.56 -1.77 -6.98
CA GLU A 127 23.52 -2.33 -7.96
C GLU A 127 24.53 -1.28 -8.43
N GLU A 128 24.09 -0.05 -8.63
CA GLU A 128 24.95 1.08 -9.02
C GLU A 128 25.85 1.58 -7.88
N ASN A 129 25.54 1.23 -6.62
CA ASN A 129 26.32 1.68 -5.47
C ASN A 129 26.43 0.61 -4.35
N PRO A 130 27.14 -0.51 -4.61
CA PRO A 130 27.18 -1.67 -3.72
C PRO A 130 27.88 -1.40 -2.37
N GLY A 131 28.65 -0.31 -2.28
CA GLY A 131 29.40 0.10 -1.09
C GLY A 131 28.68 1.09 -0.16
N ALA A 132 27.49 1.58 -0.51
CA ALA A 132 26.71 2.47 0.35
C ALA A 132 26.03 1.67 1.48
N THR A 133 26.79 1.35 2.52
CA THR A 133 26.26 0.87 3.80
C THR A 133 26.35 1.96 4.85
N GLN A 134 25.18 2.29 5.41
CA GLN A 134 24.94 2.97 6.68
C GLN A 134 25.29 4.46 6.77
N HIS A 135 24.27 5.33 6.67
CA HIS A 135 24.11 6.51 7.55
C HIS A 135 22.64 6.96 7.56
N GLY A 136 21.82 6.25 8.33
CA GLY A 136 20.46 6.66 8.68
C GLY A 136 20.21 6.21 10.11
N ALA A 137 20.46 7.10 11.08
CA ALA A 137 20.13 6.83 12.47
C ALA A 137 18.62 6.48 12.59
N PRO A 138 18.22 5.53 13.45
CA PRO A 138 16.82 5.20 13.61
C PRO A 138 16.06 6.42 14.12
N VAL A 139 15.08 6.89 13.34
CA VAL A 139 14.09 7.86 13.83
C VAL A 139 13.27 7.13 14.90
N MET A 140 13.58 7.43 16.15
CA MET A 140 12.89 6.90 17.32
C MET A 140 11.48 7.51 17.36
N VAL A 141 10.51 6.84 16.72
CA VAL A 141 9.09 7.19 16.83
C VAL A 141 8.66 6.91 18.27
N ARG A 142 8.64 7.95 19.11
CA ARG A 142 8.02 7.89 20.44
C ARG A 142 6.51 7.71 20.26
N ARG A 143 6.03 6.47 20.36
CA ARG A 143 4.60 6.20 20.60
C ARG A 143 4.27 6.61 22.03
N SER A 144 3.76 7.82 22.20
CA SER A 144 3.04 8.19 23.43
C SER A 144 1.75 7.38 23.51
N HIS A 145 1.76 6.33 24.33
CA HIS A 145 0.54 5.70 24.80
C HIS A 145 -0.12 6.66 25.79
N GLY A 146 -1.15 7.38 25.33
CA GLY A 146 -2.11 8.04 26.21
C GLY A 146 -3.25 7.08 26.49
N HIS A 147 -3.29 6.53 27.70
CA HIS A 147 -4.54 6.07 28.29
C HIS A 147 -5.35 7.30 28.72
N GLY A 148 -6.62 7.32 28.31
CA GLY A 148 -7.67 8.25 28.72
C GLY A 148 -9.00 7.68 28.30
#